data_AF-A0A7Y0N1V7-F1
#
_entry.id   AF-A0A7Y0N1V7-F1
#
_cell.length_a   1.000
_cell.length_b   1.000
_cell.length_c   1.000
_cell.angle_alpha   90.00
_cell.angle_beta   90.00
_cell.angle_gamma   90.00
#
_symmetry.space_group_name_H-M   'P 1'
#
loop_
_entity.id
_entity.type
_entity.pdbx_description
1 polymer ?
#
loop_
_entity_poly.entity_id
_entity_poly.type
_entity_poly.pdbx_seq_one_letter_code
_entity_poly.pdbx_strand_id
1 'polypeptide(L)'
;ASHFAKRVAGDYNPIHDEDNKRFCVPGDLLFAVLLSKEGISQKMRFRFSGMLNDGIELHIENKCEKESAVVDEAGKEYLHMSREGDTNHNPAFIEHVVTNYVQFSGMNFPHIMVPLMEEKQMMINCQRPLVIYESMEVEFSRLDLTHPEVDFTGATFDVDGKRGVVTLNF
;
A
#
# COMPACT_ATOMS: atom_id res chain seq x y z
N ALA A 1 -4.82 -5.60 13.54
CA ALA A 1 -4.69 -5.40 12.08
C ALA A 1 -6.04 -5.43 11.35
N SER A 2 -6.93 -6.40 11.59
CA SER A 2 -8.25 -6.46 10.92
C SER A 2 -9.10 -5.19 11.10
N HIS A 3 -9.08 -4.60 12.29
CA HIS A 3 -9.75 -3.32 12.55
C HIS A 3 -9.27 -2.20 11.63
N PHE A 4 -7.96 -2.09 11.37
CA PHE A 4 -7.40 -1.09 10.47
C PHE A 4 -7.90 -1.28 9.05
N ALA A 5 -7.85 -2.50 8.52
CA ALA A 5 -8.36 -2.82 7.18
C ALA A 5 -9.82 -2.35 7.01
N LYS A 6 -10.70 -2.73 7.94
CA LYS A 6 -12.15 -2.48 7.79
C LYS A 6 -12.57 -1.04 8.13
N ARG A 7 -11.99 -0.46 9.19
CA ARG A 7 -12.44 0.83 9.75
C ARG A 7 -11.66 2.03 9.25
N VAL A 8 -10.42 1.81 8.83
CA VAL A 8 -9.55 2.89 8.31
C VAL A 8 -9.46 2.79 6.80
N ALA A 9 -9.06 1.62 6.26
CA ALA A 9 -8.90 1.44 4.82
C ALA A 9 -10.21 1.22 4.06
N GLY A 10 -11.25 0.70 4.74
CA GLY A 10 -12.44 0.22 4.03
C GLY A 10 -12.16 -1.02 3.17
N ASP A 11 -11.08 -1.74 3.44
CA ASP A 11 -10.73 -2.99 2.79
C ASP A 11 -11.44 -4.16 3.51
N TYR A 12 -12.37 -4.78 2.81
CA TYR A 12 -13.16 -5.92 3.26
C TYR A 12 -12.72 -7.24 2.62
N ASN A 13 -11.51 -7.29 2.04
CA ASN A 13 -10.94 -8.53 1.54
C ASN A 13 -10.82 -9.56 2.69
N PRO A 14 -11.41 -10.77 2.55
CA PRO A 14 -11.44 -11.76 3.64
C PRO A 14 -10.07 -12.18 4.17
N ILE A 15 -8.98 -11.96 3.42
CA ILE A 15 -7.62 -12.25 3.91
C ILE A 15 -7.24 -11.41 5.13
N HIS A 16 -7.96 -10.33 5.43
CA HIS A 16 -7.75 -9.51 6.62
C HIS A 16 -8.65 -9.90 7.79
N ASP A 17 -9.45 -10.96 7.67
CA ASP A 17 -10.23 -11.52 8.78
C ASP A 17 -9.35 -12.35 9.70
N GLU A 18 -9.41 -12.07 11.01
CA GLU A 18 -8.54 -12.70 12.03
C GLU A 18 -8.68 -14.23 12.05
N ASP A 19 -9.87 -14.75 11.73
CA ASP A 19 -10.16 -16.20 11.66
C ASP A 19 -9.81 -16.84 10.30
N ASN A 20 -9.31 -16.06 9.33
CA ASN A 20 -8.97 -16.60 8.01
C ASN A 20 -7.68 -17.42 8.08
N LYS A 21 -7.70 -18.65 7.53
CA LYS A 21 -6.51 -19.51 7.44
C LYS A 21 -5.35 -18.89 6.65
N ARG A 22 -5.63 -17.89 5.82
CA ARG A 22 -4.66 -17.11 5.05
C ARG A 22 -4.61 -15.66 5.53
N PHE A 23 -4.81 -15.45 6.84
CA PHE A 23 -4.73 -14.13 7.43
C PHE A 23 -3.42 -13.44 7.00
N CYS A 24 -3.55 -12.23 6.49
CA CYS A 24 -2.45 -11.38 6.09
C CYS A 24 -2.67 -10.00 6.68
N VAL A 25 -1.64 -9.45 7.33
CA VAL A 25 -1.66 -8.06 7.80
C VAL A 25 -1.68 -7.13 6.56
N PRO A 26 -2.55 -6.11 6.53
CA PRO A 26 -2.62 -5.18 5.39
C PRO A 26 -1.29 -4.47 5.14
N GLY A 27 -0.84 -4.41 3.88
CA GLY A 27 0.33 -3.63 3.49
C GLY A 27 0.17 -2.15 3.84
N ASP A 28 -1.04 -1.61 3.70
CA ASP A 28 -1.38 -0.24 4.07
C ASP A 28 -1.11 0.08 5.55
N LEU A 29 -1.19 -0.91 6.44
CA LEU A 29 -0.83 -0.72 7.84
C LEU A 29 0.68 -0.53 7.99
N LEU A 30 1.49 -1.30 7.26
CA LEU A 30 2.94 -1.15 7.27
C LEU A 30 3.36 0.20 6.68
N PHE A 31 2.70 0.62 5.60
CA PHE A 31 2.86 1.93 4.98
C PHE A 31 2.54 3.06 5.98
N ALA A 32 1.38 2.99 6.64
CA ALA A 32 0.95 3.96 7.65
C ALA A 32 1.95 4.05 8.82
N VAL A 33 2.39 2.91 9.35
CA VAL A 33 3.36 2.86 10.44
C VAL A 33 4.70 3.44 10.01
N LEU A 34 5.20 3.07 8.83
CA LEU A 34 6.48 3.57 8.32
C LEU A 34 6.45 5.09 8.19
N LEU A 35 5.43 5.65 7.54
CA LEU A 35 5.28 7.11 7.40
C LEU A 35 5.12 7.84 8.74
N SER A 36 4.42 7.25 9.70
CA SER A 36 4.29 7.83 11.05
C SER A 36 5.63 7.96 11.79
N LYS A 37 6.63 7.15 11.41
CA LYS A 37 7.97 7.13 12.02
C LYS A 37 8.98 7.93 11.22
N GLU A 38 8.97 7.78 9.90
CA GLU A 38 9.98 8.32 9.00
C GLU A 38 9.57 9.67 8.35
N GLY A 39 8.31 10.08 8.49
CA GLY A 39 7.77 11.28 7.86
C GLY A 39 7.46 11.10 6.37
N ILE A 40 6.93 12.15 5.75
CA ILE A 40 6.59 12.19 4.32
C ILE A 40 7.63 13.01 3.59
N SER A 41 8.33 12.41 2.64
CA SER A 41 9.26 13.10 1.76
C SER A 41 8.61 13.52 0.45
N GLN A 42 9.19 14.51 -0.24
CA GLN A 42 8.66 15.00 -1.52
C GLN A 42 8.50 13.89 -2.56
N LYS A 43 9.44 12.95 -2.65
CA LYS A 43 9.33 11.78 -3.51
C LYS A 43 9.52 10.55 -2.66
N MET A 44 8.59 9.60 -2.76
CA MET A 44 8.68 8.32 -2.08
C MET A 44 8.23 7.20 -3.01
N ARG A 45 8.98 6.11 -3.00
CA ARG A 45 8.60 4.85 -3.65
C ARG A 45 8.59 3.76 -2.61
N PHE A 46 7.53 2.98 -2.59
CA PHE A 46 7.36 1.84 -1.70
C PHE A 46 7.31 0.55 -2.51
N ARG A 47 7.97 -0.49 -2.01
CA ARG A 47 7.92 -1.86 -2.56
C ARG A 47 7.48 -2.82 -1.48
N PHE A 48 6.43 -3.60 -1.77
CA PHE A 48 5.87 -4.57 -0.84
C PHE A 48 6.51 -5.94 -1.12
N SER A 49 7.50 -6.30 -0.30
CA SER A 49 8.42 -7.41 -0.57
C SER A 49 7.95 -8.75 0.01
N GLY A 50 6.91 -8.77 0.86
CA GLY A 50 6.46 -10.01 1.48
C GLY A 50 5.10 -9.94 2.17
N MET A 51 4.44 -11.10 2.25
CA MET A 51 3.24 -11.28 3.07
C MET A 51 3.60 -11.41 4.56
N LEU A 52 2.84 -10.73 5.40
CA LEU A 52 3.02 -10.67 6.84
C LEU A 52 1.86 -11.37 7.56
N ASN A 53 2.19 -12.30 8.45
CA ASN A 53 1.22 -12.96 9.32
C ASN A 53 1.12 -12.23 10.66
N ASP A 54 0.12 -12.57 11.46
CA ASP A 54 0.00 -12.06 12.82
C ASP A 54 1.13 -12.54 13.74
N GLY A 55 1.43 -11.77 14.78
CA GLY A 55 2.37 -12.14 15.85
C GLY A 55 3.86 -12.08 15.47
N ILE A 56 4.21 -11.49 14.32
CA ILE A 56 5.60 -11.23 13.94
C ILE A 56 6.02 -9.85 14.43
N GLU A 57 7.08 -9.79 15.23
CA GLU A 57 7.68 -8.53 15.65
C GLU A 57 8.44 -7.88 14.49
N LEU A 58 8.26 -6.57 14.33
CA LEU A 58 8.82 -5.80 13.24
C LEU A 58 9.56 -4.58 13.78
N HIS A 59 10.60 -4.19 13.06
CA HIS A 59 11.30 -2.94 13.28
C HIS A 59 11.61 -2.24 11.96
N ILE A 60 11.88 -0.93 12.05
CA ILE A 60 12.34 -0.14 10.91
C ILE A 60 13.86 -0.18 10.89
N GLU A 61 14.42 -0.72 9.83
CA GLU A 61 15.83 -0.67 9.51
C GLU A 61 16.10 0.53 8.60
N ASN A 62 16.92 1.47 9.06
CA ASN A 62 17.42 2.55 8.23
C ASN A 62 18.66 2.07 7.47
N LYS A 63 18.47 1.70 6.20
CA LYS A 63 19.55 1.19 5.34
C LYS A 63 20.53 2.30 4.97
N CYS A 64 20.02 3.50 4.70
CA CYS A 64 20.80 4.73 4.54
C CYS A 64 19.90 5.96 4.75
N GLU A 65 20.42 7.17 4.50
CA GLU A 65 19.65 8.42 4.60
C GLU A 65 18.36 8.40 3.75
N LYS A 66 18.42 7.78 2.57
CA LYS A 66 17.35 7.76 1.57
C LYS A 66 16.57 6.45 1.51
N GLU A 67 16.93 5.45 2.31
CA GLU A 67 16.28 4.14 2.25
C GLU A 67 16.02 3.58 3.64
N SER A 68 14.78 3.13 3.85
CA SER A 68 14.35 2.46 5.07
C SER A 68 13.52 1.24 4.72
N ALA A 69 13.51 0.24 5.59
CA ALA A 69 12.76 -0.99 5.40
C ALA A 69 12.07 -1.44 6.69
N VAL A 70 10.91 -2.07 6.55
CA VAL A 70 10.24 -2.79 7.63
C VAL A 70 10.63 -4.25 7.53
N VAL A 71 11.31 -4.75 8.57
CA VAL A 71 11.88 -6.09 8.61
C VAL A 71 11.51 -6.82 9.91
N ASP A 72 11.54 -8.16 9.89
CA ASP A 72 11.49 -8.97 11.11
C ASP A 72 12.88 -9.18 11.75
N GLU A 73 12.94 -9.86 12.88
CA GLU A 73 14.20 -10.20 13.56
C GLU A 73 15.14 -11.09 12.72
N ALA A 74 14.60 -11.86 11.77
CA ALA A 74 15.38 -12.70 10.86
C ALA A 74 15.92 -11.92 9.65
N GLY A 75 15.61 -10.62 9.54
CA GLY A 75 16.01 -9.76 8.44
C GLY A 75 15.16 -9.92 7.17
N LYS A 76 14.00 -10.58 7.27
CA LYS A 76 13.05 -10.65 6.15
C LYS A 76 12.37 -9.30 5.97
N GLU A 77 12.43 -8.78 4.76
CA GLU A 77 11.82 -7.49 4.40
C GLU A 77 10.36 -7.64 3.96
N TYR A 78 9.51 -6.74 4.44
CA TYR A 78 8.07 -6.69 4.12
C TYR A 78 7.69 -5.44 3.34
N LEU A 79 8.34 -4.31 3.65
CA LEU A 79 8.12 -3.03 2.99
C LEU A 79 9.45 -2.31 2.88
N HIS A 80 9.77 -1.82 1.69
CA HIS A 80 10.93 -0.98 1.44
C HIS A 80 10.50 0.39 0.96
N MET A 81 11.09 1.44 1.51
CA MET A 81 10.90 2.82 1.09
C MET A 81 12.22 3.40 0.58
N SER A 82 12.19 4.00 -0.61
CA SER A 82 13.20 4.96 -1.05
C SER A 82 12.60 6.35 -1.09
N ARG A 83 13.34 7.37 -0.64
CA ARG A 83 12.87 8.75 -0.53
C ARG A 83 13.86 9.77 -1.10
N GLU A 84 13.33 10.91 -1.52
CA GLU A 84 14.12 12.07 -1.97
C GLU A 84 13.39 13.40 -1.66
N GLY A 85 14.18 14.47 -1.51
CA GLY A 85 13.71 15.83 -1.29
C GLY A 85 13.47 16.15 0.19
N ASP A 86 12.78 17.26 0.42
CA ASP A 86 12.40 17.69 1.77
C ASP A 86 11.51 16.65 2.45
N THR A 87 11.51 16.64 3.78
CA THR A 87 10.67 15.73 4.59
C THR A 87 9.86 16.51 5.61
N ASN A 88 8.58 16.18 5.71
CA ASN A 88 7.65 16.74 6.68
C ASN A 88 7.28 15.69 7.73
N HIS A 89 7.51 16.03 9.01
CA HIS A 89 7.22 15.19 10.17
C HIS A 89 5.98 15.65 10.96
N ASN A 90 5.16 16.56 10.42
CA ASN A 90 3.94 17.03 11.07
C ASN A 90 2.93 15.88 11.18
N PRO A 91 2.57 15.43 12.41
CA PRO A 91 1.69 14.29 12.59
C PRO A 91 0.31 14.46 11.93
N ALA A 92 -0.26 15.66 11.95
CA ALA A 92 -1.57 15.92 11.34
C ALA A 92 -1.52 15.82 9.82
N PHE A 93 -0.44 16.28 9.19
CA PHE A 93 -0.24 16.14 7.75
C PHE A 93 -0.07 14.67 7.37
N ILE A 94 0.74 13.92 8.13
CA ILE A 94 0.97 12.49 7.90
C ILE A 94 -0.33 11.71 8.06
N GLU A 95 -1.08 11.93 9.13
CA GLU A 95 -2.36 11.28 9.39
C GLU A 95 -3.35 11.52 8.25
N HIS A 96 -3.46 12.75 7.75
CA HIS A 96 -4.35 13.08 6.64
C HIS A 96 -3.94 12.40 5.33
N VAL A 97 -2.66 12.46 4.95
CA VAL A 97 -2.19 11.79 3.73
C VAL A 97 -2.40 10.29 3.81
N VAL A 98 -1.98 9.67 4.92
CA VAL A 98 -2.13 8.22 5.14
C VAL A 98 -3.60 7.83 5.10
N THR A 99 -4.47 8.54 5.81
CA THR A 99 -5.89 8.17 5.87
C THR A 99 -6.55 8.28 4.49
N ASN A 100 -6.32 9.36 3.76
CA ASN A 100 -6.89 9.53 2.42
C ASN A 100 -6.38 8.46 1.44
N TYR A 101 -5.06 8.19 1.44
CA TYR A 101 -4.50 7.16 0.58
C TYR A 101 -5.02 5.76 0.92
N VAL A 102 -5.06 5.42 2.21
CA VAL A 102 -5.47 4.08 2.65
C VAL A 102 -6.98 3.84 2.44
N GLN A 103 -7.80 4.90 2.50
CA GLN A 103 -9.21 4.81 2.08
C GLN A 103 -9.35 4.61 0.57
N PHE A 104 -8.55 5.32 -0.22
CA PHE A 104 -8.49 5.13 -1.66
C PHE A 104 -8.02 3.71 -2.02
N SER A 105 -6.98 3.18 -1.37
CA SER A 105 -6.43 1.86 -1.65
C SER A 105 -7.44 0.73 -1.38
N GLY A 106 -8.26 0.85 -0.34
CA GLY A 106 -9.34 -0.10 -0.04
C GLY A 106 -10.42 -0.20 -1.13
N MET A 107 -10.54 0.82 -1.98
CA MET A 107 -11.49 0.83 -3.11
C MET A 107 -10.97 0.11 -4.36
N ASN A 108 -9.67 -0.20 -4.42
CA ASN A 108 -9.01 -0.71 -5.63
C ASN A 108 -9.65 -1.99 -6.16
N PHE A 109 -9.91 -2.99 -5.31
CA PHE A 109 -10.32 -4.32 -5.78
C PHE A 109 -11.78 -4.43 -6.25
N PRO A 110 -12.80 -3.87 -5.57
CA PRO A 110 -14.15 -3.92 -6.12
C PRO A 110 -14.40 -2.82 -7.17
N HIS A 111 -13.95 -1.59 -6.94
CA HIS A 111 -14.42 -0.45 -7.72
C HIS A 111 -13.56 -0.13 -8.94
N ILE A 112 -12.27 -0.50 -8.94
CA ILE A 112 -11.36 -0.20 -10.05
C ILE A 112 -11.00 -1.47 -10.82
N MET A 113 -10.58 -2.51 -10.11
CA MET A 113 -10.13 -3.77 -10.71
C MET A 113 -11.23 -4.52 -11.46
N VAL A 114 -12.45 -4.61 -10.91
CA VAL A 114 -13.56 -5.34 -11.57
C VAL A 114 -13.94 -4.71 -12.91
N PRO A 115 -14.18 -3.38 -13.01
CA PRO A 115 -14.43 -2.73 -14.30
C PRO A 115 -13.27 -2.91 -15.30
N LEU A 116 -12.01 -2.81 -14.86
CA LEU A 116 -10.84 -3.01 -15.73
C LEU A 116 -10.78 -4.43 -16.31
N MET A 117 -11.03 -5.43 -15.46
CA MET A 117 -11.10 -6.83 -15.87
C MET A 117 -12.22 -7.09 -16.87
N GLU A 118 -13.40 -6.49 -16.63
CA GLU A 118 -14.52 -6.53 -17.57
C GLU A 118 -14.16 -5.88 -18.91
N GLU A 119 -13.58 -4.67 -18.92
CA GLU A 119 -13.18 -3.98 -20.15
C GLU A 119 -12.20 -4.82 -20.98
N LYS A 120 -11.21 -5.44 -20.34
CA LYS A 120 -10.21 -6.28 -21.02
C LYS A 120 -10.70 -7.70 -21.31
N GLN A 121 -11.90 -8.08 -20.88
CA GLN A 121 -12.43 -9.44 -20.97
C GLN A 121 -11.48 -10.49 -20.35
N MET A 122 -10.87 -10.11 -19.23
CA MET A 122 -9.92 -10.92 -18.48
C MET A 122 -10.42 -11.14 -17.06
N MET A 123 -10.05 -12.25 -16.44
CA MET A 123 -10.45 -12.55 -15.07
C MET A 123 -9.29 -13.18 -14.31
N ILE A 124 -9.16 -12.80 -13.05
CA ILE A 124 -8.29 -13.50 -12.09
C ILE A 124 -8.74 -14.95 -11.98
N ASN A 125 -7.79 -15.87 -11.82
CA ASN A 125 -8.12 -17.27 -11.59
C ASN A 125 -8.85 -17.45 -10.24
N CYS A 126 -10.16 -17.67 -10.26
CA CYS A 126 -10.96 -17.84 -9.05
C CYS A 126 -10.60 -19.08 -8.22
N GLN A 127 -9.98 -20.11 -8.81
CA GLN A 127 -9.55 -21.30 -8.06
C GLN A 127 -8.23 -21.07 -7.31
N ARG A 128 -7.35 -20.23 -7.87
CA ARG A 128 -6.05 -19.88 -7.30
C ARG A 128 -5.79 -18.39 -7.54
N PRO A 129 -6.51 -17.49 -6.83
CA PRO A 129 -6.35 -16.07 -7.04
C PRO A 129 -4.97 -15.65 -6.54
N LEU A 130 -4.25 -14.91 -7.38
CA LEU A 130 -3.00 -14.26 -7.03
C LEU A 130 -3.06 -12.84 -7.55
N VAL A 131 -3.15 -11.90 -6.62
CA VAL A 131 -3.08 -10.46 -6.87
C VAL A 131 -2.06 -9.94 -5.87
N ILE A 132 -1.06 -9.24 -6.37
CA ILE A 132 0.04 -8.70 -5.56
C ILE A 132 0.08 -7.21 -5.83
N TYR A 133 0.01 -6.42 -4.76
CA TYR A 133 0.34 -5.00 -4.84
C TYR A 133 1.86 -4.88 -4.76
N GLU A 134 2.51 -4.64 -5.90
CA GLU A 134 3.97 -4.72 -6.00
C GLU A 134 4.64 -3.45 -5.47
N SER A 135 4.16 -2.28 -5.89
CA SER A 135 4.77 -1.00 -5.53
C SER A 135 3.80 0.17 -5.67
N MET A 136 4.17 1.29 -5.05
CA MET A 136 3.52 2.58 -5.20
C MET A 136 4.55 3.70 -5.23
N GLU A 137 4.20 4.80 -5.87
CA GLU A 137 4.97 6.04 -5.90
C GLU A 137 4.10 7.21 -5.51
N VAL A 138 4.65 8.12 -4.71
CA VAL A 138 3.98 9.36 -4.31
C VAL A 138 4.97 10.51 -4.51
N GLU A 139 4.54 11.53 -5.23
CA GLU A 139 5.33 12.74 -5.47
C GLU A 139 4.51 13.98 -5.10
N PHE A 140 5.11 14.86 -4.29
CA PHE A 140 4.55 16.11 -3.84
C PHE A 140 5.32 17.29 -4.44
N SER A 141 4.60 18.23 -5.05
CA SER A 141 5.18 19.52 -5.47
C SER A 141 5.53 20.42 -4.27
N ARG A 142 4.82 20.25 -3.15
CA ARG A 142 5.05 20.96 -1.88
C ARG A 142 4.54 20.12 -0.70
N LEU A 143 5.09 20.35 0.49
CA LEU A 143 4.76 19.59 1.71
C LEU A 143 3.96 20.38 2.75
N ASP A 144 3.65 21.65 2.49
CA ASP A 144 2.82 22.53 3.33
C ASP A 144 1.34 22.43 2.92
N LEU A 145 0.82 21.21 2.92
CA LEU A 145 -0.59 20.91 2.64
C LEU A 145 -1.33 20.65 3.95
N THR A 146 -2.58 21.12 4.06
CA THR A 146 -3.38 20.94 5.28
C THR A 146 -4.39 19.80 5.16
N HIS A 147 -5.02 19.64 4.00
CA HIS A 147 -6.02 18.60 3.71
C HIS A 147 -5.87 18.13 2.26
N PRO A 148 -4.80 17.37 1.94
CA PRO A 148 -4.68 16.78 0.62
C PRO A 148 -5.76 15.71 0.42
N GLU A 149 -6.36 15.70 -0.77
CA GLU A 149 -7.30 14.66 -1.23
C GLU A 149 -6.61 13.79 -2.29
N VAL A 150 -7.12 12.58 -2.48
CA VAL A 150 -6.61 11.61 -3.45
C VAL A 150 -7.75 11.27 -4.41
N ASP A 151 -7.55 11.55 -5.70
CA ASP A 151 -8.57 11.38 -6.73
C ASP A 151 -8.11 10.38 -7.79
N PHE A 152 -8.94 9.40 -8.13
CA PHE A 152 -8.62 8.48 -9.22
C PHE A 152 -8.52 9.22 -10.56
N THR A 153 -7.37 9.13 -11.24
CA THR A 153 -7.16 9.79 -12.54
C THR A 153 -7.15 8.81 -13.71
N GLY A 154 -7.07 7.51 -13.45
CA GLY A 154 -7.19 6.47 -14.46
C GLY A 154 -6.34 5.24 -14.15
N ALA A 155 -6.53 4.18 -14.93
CA ALA A 155 -5.76 2.96 -14.77
C ALA A 155 -5.45 2.31 -16.12
N THR A 156 -4.33 1.58 -16.18
CA THR A 156 -3.99 0.71 -17.31
C THR A 156 -4.06 -0.74 -16.88
N PHE A 157 -4.35 -1.62 -17.83
CA PHE A 157 -4.30 -3.06 -17.62
C PHE A 157 -3.61 -3.73 -18.80
N ASP A 158 -2.35 -4.09 -18.58
CA ASP A 158 -1.44 -4.67 -19.55
C ASP A 158 -1.37 -6.19 -19.34
N VAL A 159 -1.81 -6.96 -20.33
CA VAL A 159 -1.96 -8.41 -20.23
C VAL A 159 -0.94 -9.10 -21.14
N ASP A 160 -0.11 -9.94 -20.53
CA ASP A 160 0.85 -10.81 -21.22
C ASP A 160 0.58 -12.28 -20.88
N GLY A 161 -0.15 -12.95 -21.77
CA GLY A 161 -0.55 -14.34 -21.62
C GLY A 161 -1.37 -14.61 -20.35
N LYS A 162 -0.73 -15.19 -19.33
CA LYS A 162 -1.37 -15.53 -18.03
C LYS A 162 -1.10 -14.48 -16.95
N ARG A 163 -0.31 -13.46 -17.25
CA ARG A 163 0.06 -12.39 -16.31
C ARG A 163 -0.60 -11.10 -16.74
N GLY A 164 -0.94 -10.29 -15.76
CA GLY A 164 -1.56 -9.00 -15.95
C GLY A 164 -0.94 -8.00 -14.99
N VAL A 165 -0.59 -6.83 -15.50
CA VAL A 165 -0.07 -5.71 -14.72
C VAL A 165 -1.10 -4.60 -14.76
N VAL A 166 -1.51 -4.13 -13.59
CA VAL A 166 -2.42 -3.00 -13.46
C VAL A 166 -1.66 -1.83 -12.86
N THR A 167 -1.71 -0.69 -13.53
CA THR A 167 -1.17 0.58 -13.02
C THR A 167 -2.34 1.47 -12.66
N LEU A 168 -2.40 1.92 -11.41
CA LEU A 168 -3.42 2.85 -10.92
C LEU A 168 -2.78 4.24 -10.78
N ASN A 169 -3.41 5.26 -11.35
CA ASN A 169 -3.00 6.65 -11.23
C ASN A 169 -4.01 7.42 -10.40
N PHE A 170 -3.51 8.31 -9.57
CA PHE A 170 -4.26 9.17 -8.67
C PHE A 170 -3.49 10.46 -8.40
#